data_AF-A0A7V8F4E9-F1
#
_entry.id   AF-A0A7V8F4E9-F1
#
_cell.length_a   1.000
_cell.length_b   1.000
_cell.length_c   1.000
_cell.angle_alpha   90.00
_cell.angle_beta   90.00
_cell.angle_gamma   90.00
#
_symmetry.space_group_name_H-M   'P 1'
#
loop_
_entity.id
_entity.type
_entity.pdbx_description
1 polymer ?
#
loop_
_entity_poly.entity_id
_entity_poly.type
_entity_poly.pdbx_seq_one_letter_code
_entity_poly.pdbx_strand_id
1 'polypeptide(L)'
;MNIKTLFISSLLTLAASTASAGVADADAWAALQVQSTVLSIHPKCDQPFIAQQEKQLGGTLARQDFFTAAAQGKVMSANVAACAIQAKNSLSQWADQAGRMLAIGVIAATRVPGGMTTPEVASSGDRATLLLQYAAEHGSPTATEMLGMLQQSNYRTFN
;
A
#
# COMPACT_ATOMS: atom_id res chain seq x y z
N MET A 1 15.98 64.00 6.02
CA MET A 1 16.84 63.07 6.75
C MET A 1 15.96 61.98 7.33
N ASN A 2 16.13 60.74 6.86
CA ASN A 2 15.34 59.56 7.23
C ASN A 2 15.84 58.96 8.56
N ILE A 3 14.95 58.80 9.53
CA ILE A 3 15.21 58.05 10.77
C ILE A 3 14.76 56.60 10.55
N LYS A 4 15.69 55.68 10.79
CA LYS A 4 15.52 54.23 10.73
C LYS A 4 14.84 53.68 12.01
N THR A 5 14.27 52.49 11.83
CA THR A 5 14.12 51.36 12.78
C THR A 5 12.86 51.31 13.66
N LEU A 6 11.99 50.31 13.44
CA LEU A 6 11.90 49.12 14.29
C LEU A 6 10.90 48.08 13.76
N PHE A 7 11.35 46.82 13.80
CA PHE A 7 10.62 45.58 13.57
C PHE A 7 9.47 45.40 14.58
N ILE A 8 8.30 44.94 14.12
CA ILE A 8 7.39 44.13 14.94
C ILE A 8 6.95 42.91 14.13
N SER A 9 7.25 41.77 14.72
CA SER A 9 7.02 40.41 14.27
C SER A 9 5.54 40.01 14.33
N SER A 10 5.16 39.15 13.38
CA SER A 10 4.27 37.99 13.54
C SER A 10 2.85 38.17 14.08
N LEU A 11 1.86 37.67 13.32
CA LEU A 11 1.08 36.50 13.73
C LEU A 11 0.26 35.96 12.54
N LEU A 12 0.81 34.92 11.92
CA LEU A 12 0.05 33.91 11.20
C LEU A 12 -1.12 33.47 12.07
N THR A 13 -2.32 33.48 11.51
CA THR A 13 -3.39 32.57 11.96
C THR A 13 -3.91 31.83 10.72
N LEU A 14 -3.07 30.97 10.14
CA LEU A 14 -3.60 29.84 9.39
C LEU A 14 -4.15 28.87 10.43
N ALA A 15 -5.46 28.93 10.66
CA ALA A 15 -6.17 27.75 11.11
C ALA A 15 -6.13 26.76 9.93
N ALA A 16 -5.04 26.01 9.86
CA ALA A 16 -4.94 24.83 9.02
C ALA A 16 -5.98 23.85 9.55
N SER A 17 -7.18 23.89 8.97
CA SER A 17 -7.97 22.68 8.84
C SER A 17 -7.11 21.70 8.07
N THR A 18 -6.42 20.80 8.77
CA THR A 18 -5.87 19.59 8.18
C THR A 18 -7.06 18.73 7.78
N ALA A 19 -7.72 19.09 6.69
CA ALA A 19 -8.37 18.11 5.87
C ALA A 19 -7.28 17.09 5.55
N SER A 20 -7.43 15.87 6.05
CA SER A 20 -6.67 14.74 5.54
C SER A 20 -6.85 14.78 4.04
N ALA A 21 -5.82 15.21 3.30
CA ALA A 21 -5.87 15.18 1.86
C ALA A 21 -6.01 13.70 1.50
N GLY A 22 -7.18 13.33 0.99
CA GLY A 22 -7.43 11.96 0.55
C GLY A 22 -6.42 11.56 -0.51
N VAL A 23 -6.18 10.26 -0.66
CA VAL A 23 -5.26 9.75 -1.68
C VAL A 23 -5.84 10.05 -3.06
N ALA A 24 -5.10 10.77 -3.89
CA ALA A 24 -5.56 11.10 -5.23
C ALA A 24 -5.51 9.87 -6.15
N ASP A 25 -6.41 9.81 -7.14
CA ASP A 25 -6.41 8.78 -8.20
C ASP A 25 -5.02 8.61 -8.84
N ALA A 26 -4.32 9.73 -9.07
CA ALA A 26 -2.99 9.74 -9.68
C ALA A 26 -1.95 9.00 -8.81
N ASP A 27 -2.03 9.14 -7.50
CA ASP A 27 -1.12 8.48 -6.56
C ASP A 27 -1.40 6.97 -6.52
N ALA A 28 -2.68 6.58 -6.53
CA ALA A 28 -3.08 5.17 -6.60
C ALA A 28 -2.62 4.51 -7.92
N TRP A 29 -2.79 5.20 -9.05
CA TRP A 29 -2.26 4.75 -10.33
C TRP A 29 -0.74 4.62 -10.32
N ALA A 30 -0.02 5.59 -9.76
CA ALA A 30 1.43 5.55 -9.66
C ALA A 30 1.89 4.35 -8.82
N ALA A 31 1.22 4.07 -7.70
CA ALA A 31 1.52 2.91 -6.87
C ALA A 31 1.29 1.58 -7.61
N LEU A 32 0.19 1.45 -8.36
CA LEU A 32 -0.06 0.27 -9.21
C LEU A 32 0.99 0.15 -10.31
N GLN A 33 1.35 1.25 -10.97
CA GLN A 33 2.37 1.25 -12.01
C GLN A 33 3.70 0.74 -11.48
N VAL A 34 4.19 1.28 -10.35
CA VAL A 34 5.41 0.80 -9.70
C VAL A 34 5.28 -0.68 -9.36
N GLN A 35 4.19 -1.10 -8.73
CA GLN A 35 4.00 -2.49 -8.31
C GLN A 35 3.96 -3.47 -9.49
N SER A 36 3.37 -3.08 -10.62
CA SER A 36 3.34 -3.91 -11.84
C SER A 36 4.72 -4.15 -12.45
N THR A 37 5.67 -3.24 -12.22
CA THR A 37 7.03 -3.32 -12.78
C THR A 37 8.00 -4.13 -11.94
N VAL A 38 7.59 -4.52 -10.73
CA VAL A 38 8.44 -5.26 -9.78
C VAL A 38 8.86 -6.63 -10.32
N LEU A 39 8.07 -7.20 -11.24
CA LEU A 39 8.33 -8.49 -11.89
C LEU A 39 7.87 -8.45 -13.35
N SER A 40 8.65 -9.04 -14.25
CA SER A 40 8.22 -9.28 -15.64
C SER A 40 7.22 -10.44 -15.69
N ILE A 41 5.95 -10.17 -15.41
CA ILE A 41 4.88 -11.19 -15.41
C ILE A 41 3.96 -10.99 -16.60
N HIS A 42 3.55 -12.09 -17.23
CA HIS A 42 2.38 -12.11 -18.12
C HIS A 42 1.15 -12.31 -17.22
N PRO A 43 0.36 -11.27 -16.95
CA PRO A 43 -0.67 -11.38 -15.93
C PRO A 43 -1.85 -12.19 -16.46
N LYS A 44 -2.48 -12.98 -15.57
CA LYS A 44 -3.75 -13.64 -15.85
C LYS A 44 -4.88 -12.85 -15.17
N CYS A 45 -5.57 -12.01 -15.94
CA CYS A 45 -6.56 -11.06 -15.44
C CYS A 45 -7.97 -11.64 -15.29
N ASP A 46 -8.03 -12.87 -14.80
CA ASP A 46 -9.27 -13.58 -14.52
C ASP A 46 -9.64 -13.40 -13.03
N GLN A 47 -10.76 -12.74 -12.74
CA GLN A 47 -11.15 -12.41 -11.36
C GLN A 47 -11.29 -13.64 -10.44
N PRO A 48 -11.91 -14.76 -10.86
CA PRO A 48 -11.91 -16.01 -10.09
C PRO A 48 -10.51 -16.52 -9.77
N PHE A 49 -9.58 -16.46 -10.72
CA PHE A 49 -8.19 -16.86 -10.49
C PHE A 49 -7.51 -15.96 -9.46
N ILE A 50 -7.67 -14.64 -9.55
CA ILE A 50 -7.08 -13.70 -8.61
C ILE A 50 -7.66 -13.90 -7.19
N ALA A 51 -8.98 -14.09 -7.07
CA ALA A 51 -9.61 -14.40 -5.78
C ALA A 51 -9.09 -15.72 -5.19
N GLN A 52 -8.85 -16.73 -6.02
CA GLN A 52 -8.25 -17.99 -5.59
C GLN A 52 -6.80 -17.79 -5.10
N GLN A 53 -6.02 -16.95 -5.77
CA GLN A 53 -4.66 -16.61 -5.34
C GLN A 53 -4.67 -15.91 -3.98
N GLU A 54 -5.58 -14.97 -3.77
CA GLU A 54 -5.72 -14.28 -2.48
C GLU A 54 -6.05 -15.26 -1.34
N LYS A 55 -6.99 -16.18 -1.59
CA LYS A 55 -7.35 -17.22 -0.63
C LYS A 55 -6.17 -18.14 -0.32
N GLN A 56 -5.40 -18.54 -1.33
CA GLN A 56 -4.19 -19.35 -1.15
C GLN A 56 -3.15 -18.62 -0.31
N LEU A 57 -2.92 -17.34 -0.60
CA LEU A 57 -2.00 -16.48 0.16
C LEU A 57 -2.41 -16.36 1.63
N GLY A 58 -3.70 -16.12 1.91
CA GLY A 58 -4.23 -16.12 3.27
C GLY A 58 -4.03 -17.46 3.98
N GLY A 59 -4.21 -18.58 3.29
CA GLY A 59 -3.93 -19.92 3.82
C GLY A 59 -2.44 -20.19 4.08
N THR A 60 -1.53 -19.62 3.28
CA THR A 60 -0.08 -19.67 3.54
C THR A 60 0.29 -18.86 4.79
N LEU A 61 -0.26 -17.63 4.92
CA LEU A 61 -0.06 -16.79 6.10
C LEU A 61 -0.60 -17.47 7.37
N ALA A 62 -1.79 -18.06 7.32
CA ALA A 62 -2.42 -18.75 8.45
C ALA A 62 -1.61 -19.96 8.95
N ARG A 63 -0.90 -20.64 8.05
CA ARG A 63 0.03 -21.73 8.37
C ARG A 63 1.38 -21.25 8.90
N GLN A 64 1.57 -19.93 9.03
CA GLN A 64 2.82 -19.30 9.47
C GLN A 64 4.01 -19.57 8.55
N ASP A 65 3.76 -19.93 7.29
CA ASP A 65 4.79 -20.04 6.27
C ASP A 65 5.12 -18.63 5.72
N PHE A 66 5.80 -17.85 6.55
CA PHE A 66 6.01 -16.42 6.33
C PHE A 66 6.93 -16.13 5.14
N PHE A 67 7.94 -16.97 4.90
CA PHE A 67 8.81 -16.84 3.72
C PHE A 67 8.01 -16.98 2.43
N THR A 68 7.19 -18.03 2.34
CA THR A 68 6.37 -18.28 1.15
C THR A 68 5.30 -17.21 1.00
N ALA A 69 4.63 -16.81 2.09
CA ALA A 69 3.61 -15.77 2.05
C ALA A 69 4.17 -14.40 1.61
N ALA A 70 5.37 -14.03 2.07
CA ALA A 70 6.04 -12.80 1.66
C ALA A 70 6.33 -12.79 0.15
N ALA A 71 6.89 -13.88 -0.38
CA ALA A 71 7.17 -14.02 -1.80
C ALA A 71 5.88 -14.03 -2.64
N GLN A 72 4.87 -14.81 -2.22
CA GLN A 72 3.58 -14.91 -2.91
C GLN A 72 2.86 -13.56 -2.94
N GLY A 73 2.78 -12.84 -1.82
CA GLY A 73 2.10 -11.54 -1.75
C GLY A 73 2.68 -10.51 -2.72
N LYS A 74 4.02 -10.47 -2.85
CA LYS A 74 4.70 -9.61 -3.82
C LYS A 74 4.35 -9.95 -5.27
N VAL A 75 4.41 -11.24 -5.64
CA VAL A 75 4.11 -11.72 -6.99
C VAL A 75 2.64 -11.51 -7.36
N MET A 76 1.74 -11.89 -6.47
CA MET A 76 0.30 -11.80 -6.69
C MET A 76 -0.14 -10.34 -6.77
N SER A 77 0.36 -9.46 -5.90
CA SER A 77 0.08 -8.02 -6.00
C SER A 77 0.60 -7.42 -7.30
N ALA A 78 1.80 -7.80 -7.77
CA ALA A 78 2.32 -7.36 -9.07
C ALA A 78 1.44 -7.81 -10.24
N ASN A 79 0.91 -9.05 -10.19
CA ASN A 79 -0.06 -9.54 -11.17
C ASN A 79 -1.35 -8.71 -11.20
N VAL A 80 -1.93 -8.45 -10.03
CA VAL A 80 -3.16 -7.65 -9.91
C VAL A 80 -2.92 -6.22 -10.40
N ALA A 81 -1.78 -5.64 -10.04
CA ALA A 81 -1.41 -4.30 -10.51
C ALA A 81 -1.26 -4.26 -12.04
N ALA A 82 -0.60 -5.25 -12.65
CA ALA A 82 -0.49 -5.34 -14.11
C ALA A 82 -1.88 -5.48 -14.77
N CYS A 83 -2.80 -6.26 -14.18
CA CYS A 83 -4.18 -6.34 -14.64
C CYS A 83 -4.94 -5.01 -14.53
N ALA A 84 -4.72 -4.26 -13.46
CA ALA A 84 -5.30 -2.94 -13.29
C ALA A 84 -4.86 -1.98 -14.41
N ILE A 85 -3.57 -1.98 -14.75
CA ILE A 85 -3.01 -1.16 -15.86
C ILE A 85 -3.64 -1.56 -17.21
N GLN A 86 -3.89 -2.85 -17.44
CA GLN A 86 -4.54 -3.32 -18.66
C GLN A 86 -6.03 -2.94 -18.73
N ALA A 87 -6.75 -3.08 -17.61
CA ALA A 87 -8.19 -2.85 -17.55
C ALA A 87 -8.58 -1.36 -17.60
N LYS A 88 -7.76 -0.47 -17.01
CA LYS A 88 -7.97 1.00 -16.98
C LYS A 88 -9.34 1.45 -16.42
N ASN A 89 -9.96 0.62 -15.59
CA ASN A 89 -11.25 0.89 -14.96
C ASN A 89 -11.21 0.43 -13.50
N SER A 90 -12.27 0.72 -12.73
CA SER A 90 -12.47 0.18 -11.37
C SER A 90 -11.26 0.33 -10.44
N LEU A 91 -10.60 1.50 -10.47
CA LEU A 91 -9.35 1.74 -9.75
C LEU A 91 -9.43 1.36 -8.28
N SER A 92 -10.54 1.68 -7.60
CA SER A 92 -10.73 1.34 -6.17
C SER A 92 -10.74 -0.16 -5.90
N GLN A 93 -11.38 -0.97 -6.75
CA GLN A 93 -11.37 -2.44 -6.61
C GLN A 93 -9.97 -3.02 -6.84
N TRP A 94 -9.26 -2.52 -7.86
CA TRP A 94 -7.90 -2.97 -8.14
C TRP A 94 -6.90 -2.55 -7.07
N ALA A 95 -7.01 -1.32 -6.57
CA ALA A 95 -6.20 -0.81 -5.48
C ALA A 95 -6.42 -1.63 -4.21
N ASP A 96 -7.67 -1.95 -3.88
CA ASP A 96 -8.00 -2.81 -2.75
C ASP A 96 -7.34 -4.19 -2.90
N GLN A 97 -7.58 -4.87 -4.02
CA GLN A 97 -7.08 -6.24 -4.23
C GLN A 97 -5.55 -6.30 -4.28
N ALA A 98 -4.89 -5.38 -5.00
CA ALA A 98 -3.43 -5.30 -5.06
C ALA A 98 -2.84 -4.93 -3.70
N GLY A 99 -3.48 -4.00 -2.99
CA GLY A 99 -3.11 -3.53 -1.67
C GLY A 99 -3.17 -4.65 -0.63
N ARG A 100 -4.25 -5.45 -0.61
CA ARG A 100 -4.40 -6.57 0.34
C ARG A 100 -3.35 -7.64 0.12
N MET A 101 -3.12 -8.05 -1.12
CA MET A 101 -2.08 -9.05 -1.43
C MET A 101 -0.67 -8.55 -1.04
N LEU A 102 -0.38 -7.28 -1.30
CA LEU A 102 0.91 -6.68 -0.92
C LEU A 102 1.04 -6.58 0.59
N ALA A 103 0.00 -6.12 1.29
CA ALA A 103 -0.03 -6.00 2.74
C ALA A 103 0.18 -7.36 3.42
N ILE A 104 -0.47 -8.43 2.94
CA ILE A 104 -0.23 -9.78 3.46
C ILE A 104 1.25 -10.17 3.29
N GLY A 105 1.83 -9.90 2.11
CA GLY A 105 3.24 -10.17 1.86
C GLY A 105 4.18 -9.39 2.80
N VAL A 106 3.88 -8.12 3.04
CA VAL A 106 4.64 -7.26 3.96
C VAL A 106 4.52 -7.75 5.40
N ILE A 107 3.29 -8.02 5.87
CA ILE A 107 3.05 -8.57 7.22
C ILE A 107 3.81 -9.89 7.40
N ALA A 108 3.79 -10.77 6.40
CA ALA A 108 4.56 -12.00 6.45
C ALA A 108 6.08 -11.72 6.54
N ALA A 109 6.60 -10.80 5.74
CA ALA A 109 8.02 -10.43 5.74
C ALA A 109 8.50 -9.93 7.12
N THR A 110 7.67 -9.16 7.84
CA THR A 110 7.98 -8.68 9.20
C THR A 110 8.02 -9.79 10.26
N ARG A 111 7.47 -10.97 9.96
CA ARG A 111 7.38 -12.11 10.88
C ARG A 111 8.42 -13.20 10.62
N VAL A 112 9.21 -13.05 9.56
CA VAL A 112 10.32 -13.95 9.26
C VAL A 112 11.37 -13.82 10.38
N PRO A 113 11.81 -14.91 11.02
CA PRO A 113 12.90 -14.86 12.01
C PRO A 113 14.19 -14.30 11.39
N GLY A 114 14.73 -13.22 11.96
CA GLY A 114 15.85 -12.47 11.37
C GLY A 114 15.48 -11.61 10.16
N GLY A 115 14.21 -11.62 9.74
CA GLY A 115 13.63 -10.71 8.75
C GLY A 115 13.55 -9.32 9.34
N MET A 116 14.64 -8.56 9.23
CA MET A 116 14.60 -7.13 9.45
C MET A 116 13.65 -6.50 8.44
N THR A 117 12.92 -5.47 8.86
CA THR A 117 12.31 -4.52 7.92
C THR A 117 13.41 -4.03 6.99
N THR A 118 13.42 -4.51 5.74
CA THR A 118 14.33 -4.01 4.73
C THR A 118 13.76 -2.73 4.14
N PRO A 119 14.58 -1.89 3.49
CA PRO A 119 14.06 -0.75 2.72
C PRO A 119 13.00 -1.17 1.68
N GLU A 120 13.14 -2.38 1.13
CA GLU A 120 12.15 -2.95 0.22
C GLU A 120 10.82 -3.25 0.92
N VAL A 121 10.86 -3.88 2.10
CA VAL A 121 9.65 -4.15 2.92
C VAL A 121 8.97 -2.84 3.31
N ALA A 122 9.73 -1.84 3.75
CA ALA A 122 9.23 -0.50 4.07
C ALA A 122 8.52 0.13 2.86
N SER A 123 9.21 0.20 1.71
CA SER A 123 8.64 0.77 0.49
C SER A 123 7.38 0.02 0.01
N SER A 124 7.35 -1.31 0.18
CA SER A 124 6.23 -2.15 -0.21
C SER A 124 5.04 -1.95 0.71
N GLY A 125 5.26 -1.80 2.01
CA GLY A 125 4.20 -1.46 2.95
C GLY A 125 3.68 -0.04 2.77
N ASP A 126 4.52 0.92 2.35
CA ASP A 126 4.06 2.27 2.01
C ASP A 126 3.18 2.26 0.75
N ARG A 127 3.54 1.50 -0.28
CA ARG A 127 2.67 1.29 -1.45
C ARG A 127 1.37 0.60 -1.06
N ALA A 128 1.43 -0.45 -0.24
CA ALA A 128 0.22 -1.14 0.22
C ALA A 128 -0.69 -0.19 1.01
N THR A 129 -0.12 0.65 1.89
CA THR A 129 -0.85 1.67 2.65
C THR A 129 -1.57 2.64 1.72
N LEU A 130 -0.88 3.17 0.70
CA LEU A 130 -1.47 4.10 -0.26
C LEU A 130 -2.66 3.46 -1.00
N LEU A 131 -2.48 2.25 -1.52
CA LEU A 131 -3.51 1.53 -2.27
C LEU A 131 -4.74 1.22 -1.39
N LEU A 132 -4.52 0.79 -0.15
CA LEU A 132 -5.60 0.47 0.78
C LEU A 132 -6.29 1.74 1.31
N GLN A 133 -5.56 2.84 1.53
CA GLN A 133 -6.16 4.13 1.91
C GLN A 133 -7.08 4.64 0.81
N TYR A 134 -6.61 4.63 -0.44
CA TYR A 134 -7.42 4.96 -1.60
C TYR A 134 -8.69 4.10 -1.65
N ALA A 135 -8.56 2.77 -1.52
CA ALA A 135 -9.70 1.87 -1.53
C ALA A 135 -10.69 2.11 -0.38
N ALA A 136 -10.19 2.39 0.82
CA ALA A 136 -11.01 2.68 2.01
C ALA A 136 -11.80 3.98 1.84
N GLU A 137 -11.17 5.04 1.33
CA GLU A 137 -11.82 6.32 1.01
C GLU A 137 -12.93 6.16 -0.05
N HIS A 138 -12.80 5.16 -0.92
CA HIS A 138 -13.79 4.79 -1.93
C HIS A 138 -14.73 3.66 -1.49
N GLY A 139 -14.85 3.42 -0.17
CA GLY A 139 -15.88 2.58 0.42
C GLY A 139 -15.54 1.10 0.59
N SER A 140 -14.25 0.70 0.49
CA SER A 140 -13.84 -0.67 0.80
C SER A 140 -13.72 -0.90 2.32
N PRO A 141 -14.58 -1.73 2.93
CA PRO A 141 -14.45 -2.08 4.35
C PRO A 141 -13.24 -2.99 4.60
N THR A 142 -12.93 -3.88 3.66
CA THR A 142 -11.78 -4.79 3.74
C THR A 142 -10.45 -4.04 3.72
N ALA A 143 -10.38 -2.92 3.00
CA ALA A 143 -9.18 -2.09 2.97
C ALA A 143 -8.89 -1.43 4.33
N THR A 144 -9.94 -0.96 5.01
CA THR A 144 -9.84 -0.38 6.36
C THR A 144 -9.27 -1.39 7.37
N GLU A 145 -9.79 -2.62 7.37
CA GLU A 145 -9.30 -3.70 8.25
C GLU A 145 -7.83 -4.01 7.96
N MET A 146 -7.49 -4.18 6.68
CA MET A 146 -6.13 -4.53 6.27
C MET A 146 -5.11 -3.42 6.59
N LEU A 147 -5.50 -2.14 6.49
CA LEU A 147 -4.66 -1.02 6.93
C LEU A 147 -4.30 -1.13 8.40
N GLY A 148 -5.27 -1.44 9.26
CA GLY A 148 -5.03 -1.63 10.69
C GLY A 148 -4.02 -2.76 10.95
N MET A 149 -4.19 -3.90 10.27
CA MET A 149 -3.25 -5.03 10.38
C MET A 149 -1.85 -4.67 9.89
N LEU A 150 -1.74 -3.97 8.76
CA LEU A 150 -0.47 -3.56 8.19
C LEU A 150 0.26 -2.57 9.12
N GLN A 151 -0.43 -1.59 9.68
CA GLN A 151 0.15 -0.64 10.63
C GLN A 151 0.68 -1.34 11.90
N GLN A 152 -0.05 -2.34 12.40
CA GLN A 152 0.35 -3.14 13.56
C GLN A 152 1.54 -4.09 13.30
N SER A 153 1.89 -4.32 12.03
CA SER A 153 3.04 -5.16 11.67
C SER A 153 4.40 -4.48 11.90
N ASN A 154 4.41 -3.18 12.21
CA ASN A 154 5.63 -2.38 12.38
C ASN A 154 6.57 -2.42 11.16
N TYR A 155 6.02 -2.53 9.94
CA TYR A 155 6.81 -2.58 8.69
C TYR A 155 7.67 -1.32 8.41
N ARG A 156 7.53 -0.26 9.22
CA ARG A 156 8.34 0.97 9.14
C ARG A 156 9.48 1.01 10.17
N THR A 157 9.52 0.11 11.14
CA THR A 157 10.59 0.08 12.13
C THR A 157 11.73 -0.78 11.62
N PHE A 158 12.88 -0.15 11.38
CA PHE A 158 14.15 -0.84 11.16
C PHE A 158 14.68 -1.31 12.52
N ASN A 159 15.03 -2.60 12.63
CA ASN A 159 15.77 -3.11 13.78
C ASN A 159 17.27 -2.89 13.56
#